data_AF-A0A9D3Z425-F1
#
_entry.id   AF-A0A9D3Z425-F1
#
_cell.length_a   1.000
_cell.length_b   1.000
_cell.length_c   1.000
_cell.angle_alpha   90.00
_cell.angle_beta   90.00
_cell.angle_gamma   90.00
#
_symmetry.space_group_name_H-M   'P 1'
#
loop_
_entity.id
_entity.type
_entity.pdbx_description
1 polymer ?
#
loop_
_entity_poly.entity_id
_entity_poly.type
_entity_poly.pdbx_seq_one_letter_code
_entity_poly.pdbx_strand_id
1 'polypeptide(L)'
;MHVTGRVYCRNVGRPPRRKRSYQVKQEEKGKRRKERDKTQNKSNGMTLTEEIPCRNCETVYIGETGRKLGTRMTEHKKEAKNSPQVFTRSGRRESGTTEHSSAVTNHIARHNHVIDWDWVKVIDRENNTALRKLRESVAIANERRVMNRDEGGYQLSPI
;
A
#
# COMPACT_ATOMS: atom_id res chain seq x y z
N MET A 1 -55.76 -50.64 5.87
CA MET A 1 -55.32 -49.54 4.99
C MET A 1 -55.24 -48.28 5.84
N HIS A 2 -54.04 -47.88 6.28
CA HIS A 2 -53.83 -46.62 7.00
C HIS A 2 -52.55 -45.97 6.47
N VAL A 3 -52.69 -44.72 6.03
CA VAL A 3 -51.69 -43.96 5.27
C VAL A 3 -50.70 -43.29 6.22
N THR A 4 -49.45 -43.31 5.80
CA THR A 4 -48.22 -42.85 6.47
C THR A 4 -48.22 -41.36 6.83
N GLY A 5 -47.80 -41.04 8.05
CA GLY A 5 -47.38 -39.70 8.46
C GLY A 5 -45.86 -39.52 8.39
N ARG A 6 -45.39 -38.44 7.73
CA ARG A 6 -44.14 -37.72 8.04
C ARG A 6 -44.12 -36.38 7.29
N VAL A 7 -44.24 -35.30 8.04
CA VAL A 7 -44.01 -33.93 7.55
C VAL A 7 -42.50 -33.70 7.51
N TYR A 8 -41.93 -33.51 6.33
CA TYR A 8 -40.53 -33.08 6.17
C TYR A 8 -40.47 -31.55 6.05
N CYS A 9 -39.72 -30.90 6.95
CA CYS A 9 -39.39 -29.48 6.88
C CYS A 9 -38.68 -29.14 5.57
N ARG A 10 -39.20 -28.16 4.82
CA ARG A 10 -38.54 -27.60 3.64
C ARG A 10 -37.38 -26.70 4.07
N ASN A 11 -36.19 -27.01 3.55
CA ASN A 11 -35.00 -26.18 3.62
C ASN A 11 -35.25 -24.83 2.91
N VAL A 12 -35.36 -23.73 3.67
CA VAL A 12 -35.25 -22.38 3.13
C VAL A 12 -33.77 -22.01 3.01
N GLY A 13 -33.25 -22.08 1.78
CA GLY A 13 -31.87 -21.66 1.47
C GLY A 13 -31.65 -20.17 1.76
N ARG A 14 -30.51 -19.84 2.39
CA ARG A 14 -30.05 -18.47 2.63
C ARG A 14 -29.98 -17.68 1.31
N PRO A 15 -30.42 -16.41 1.26
CA PRO A 15 -30.26 -15.58 0.08
C PRO A 15 -28.77 -15.35 -0.22
N PRO A 16 -28.37 -15.28 -1.51
CA PRO A 16 -26.97 -15.09 -1.89
C PRO A 16 -26.45 -13.73 -1.42
N ARG A 17 -25.32 -13.73 -0.72
CA ARG A 17 -24.60 -12.50 -0.31
C ARG A 17 -24.18 -11.70 -1.55
N ARG A 18 -24.58 -10.42 -1.57
CA ARG A 18 -24.35 -9.39 -2.60
C ARG A 18 -22.91 -9.42 -3.19
N LYS A 19 -22.74 -9.97 -4.40
CA LYS A 19 -21.49 -9.86 -5.19
C LYS A 19 -21.33 -8.49 -5.89
N ARG A 20 -22.43 -7.75 -6.07
CA ARG A 20 -22.49 -6.50 -6.86
C ARG A 20 -21.72 -5.32 -6.23
N SER A 21 -21.65 -5.27 -4.90
CA SER A 21 -20.97 -4.17 -4.18
C SER A 21 -19.44 -4.21 -4.27
N TYR A 22 -18.86 -5.39 -4.55
CA TYR A 22 -17.41 -5.54 -4.66
C TYR A 22 -16.92 -5.05 -6.03
N GLN A 23 -17.65 -5.35 -7.11
CA GLN A 23 -17.34 -4.88 -8.47
C GLN A 23 -17.44 -3.35 -8.59
N VAL A 24 -18.51 -2.75 -8.05
CA VAL A 24 -18.67 -1.28 -8.07
C VAL A 24 -17.50 -0.57 -7.34
N LYS A 25 -17.06 -1.10 -6.18
CA LYS A 25 -15.89 -0.56 -5.47
C LYS A 25 -14.59 -0.68 -6.29
N GLN A 26 -14.44 -1.72 -7.11
CA GLN A 26 -13.26 -1.85 -7.97
C GLN A 26 -13.31 -0.89 -9.18
N GLU A 27 -14.49 -0.66 -9.75
CA GLU A 27 -14.69 0.27 -10.86
C GLU A 27 -14.52 1.73 -10.44
N GLU A 28 -15.03 2.12 -9.26
CA GLU A 28 -14.82 3.46 -8.69
C GLU A 28 -13.35 3.72 -8.34
N LYS A 29 -12.66 2.71 -7.78
CA LYS A 29 -11.18 2.74 -7.62
C LYS A 29 -10.48 2.91 -8.97
N GLY A 30 -10.95 2.22 -10.00
CA GLY A 30 -10.42 2.33 -11.37
C GLY A 30 -10.64 3.71 -12.01
N LYS A 31 -11.79 4.33 -11.76
CA LYS A 31 -12.10 5.69 -12.27
C LYS A 31 -11.28 6.78 -11.56
N ARG A 32 -11.15 6.74 -10.23
CA ARG A 32 -10.28 7.67 -9.47
C ARG A 32 -8.79 7.52 -9.84
N ARG A 33 -8.34 6.30 -10.19
CA ARG A 33 -6.99 6.02 -10.73
C ARG A 33 -6.71 6.82 -12.00
N LYS A 34 -7.63 6.76 -12.97
CA LYS A 34 -7.43 7.28 -14.34
C LYS A 34 -7.32 8.81 -14.43
N GLU A 35 -7.91 9.53 -13.49
CA GLU A 35 -7.91 10.99 -13.47
C GLU A 35 -6.61 11.60 -12.91
N ARG A 36 -5.85 10.81 -12.13
CA ARG A 36 -4.66 11.25 -11.38
C ARG A 36 -3.34 11.11 -12.16
N ASP A 37 -3.31 10.27 -13.21
CA ASP A 37 -2.11 9.99 -14.03
C ASP A 37 -1.65 11.16 -14.92
N LYS A 38 -2.52 12.13 -15.20
CA LYS A 38 -2.27 13.16 -16.23
C LYS A 38 -1.19 14.20 -15.88
N THR A 39 -0.64 14.21 -14.65
CA THR A 39 0.24 15.31 -14.17
C THR A 39 1.71 14.92 -13.96
N GLN A 40 2.11 13.65 -14.18
CA GLN A 40 3.35 13.15 -13.55
C GLN A 40 4.65 13.32 -14.35
N ASN A 41 4.62 13.53 -15.67
CA ASN A 41 5.83 13.48 -16.49
C ASN A 41 6.30 14.86 -16.94
N LYS A 42 7.08 15.54 -16.08
CA LYS A 42 8.14 16.52 -16.42
C LYS A 42 8.67 17.19 -15.14
N SER A 43 9.88 16.85 -14.72
CA SER A 43 10.79 17.76 -14.00
C SER A 43 12.19 17.16 -13.91
N ASN A 44 13.13 17.78 -14.62
CA ASN A 44 14.56 17.58 -14.38
C ASN A 44 14.95 18.39 -13.14
N GLY A 45 15.45 17.71 -12.10
CA GLY A 45 16.15 18.36 -10.98
C GLY A 45 15.35 18.71 -9.73
N MET A 46 14.18 18.10 -9.51
CA MET A 46 13.38 18.35 -8.30
C MET A 46 13.45 17.17 -7.33
N THR A 47 13.63 17.48 -6.06
CA THR A 47 13.57 16.57 -4.92
C THR A 47 12.10 16.29 -4.58
N LEU A 48 11.74 15.02 -4.40
CA LEU A 48 10.34 14.57 -4.48
C LEU A 48 9.90 13.96 -3.16
N THR A 49 8.65 14.24 -2.78
CA THR A 49 7.93 13.38 -1.83
C THR A 49 7.01 12.50 -2.65
N GLU A 50 7.04 11.20 -2.38
CA GLU A 50 6.32 10.18 -3.15
C GLU A 50 5.46 9.29 -2.25
N GLU A 51 4.38 8.77 -2.83
CA GLU A 51 3.45 7.82 -2.24
C GLU A 51 3.55 6.51 -3.04
N ILE A 52 3.98 5.42 -2.39
CA ILE A 52 4.14 4.09 -2.98
C ILE A 52 3.06 3.17 -2.39
N PRO A 53 2.03 2.79 -3.17
CA PRO A 53 0.95 1.96 -2.67
C PRO A 53 1.29 0.47 -2.61
N CYS A 54 0.69 -0.23 -1.66
CA CYS A 54 0.63 -1.69 -1.66
C CYS A 54 -0.52 -2.18 -2.55
N ARG A 55 -0.30 -3.25 -3.32
CA ARG A 55 -1.34 -3.88 -4.15
C ARG A 55 -2.31 -4.75 -3.34
N ASN A 56 -1.86 -5.27 -2.19
CA ASN A 56 -2.60 -6.23 -1.38
C ASN A 56 -3.37 -5.60 -0.21
N CYS A 57 -2.98 -4.41 0.25
CA CYS A 57 -3.68 -3.70 1.33
C CYS A 57 -3.71 -2.19 1.10
N GLU A 58 -4.47 -1.48 1.92
CA GLU A 58 -4.73 -0.03 1.79
C GLU A 58 -3.58 0.84 2.32
N THR A 59 -2.43 0.26 2.68
CA THR A 59 -1.30 1.01 3.21
C THR A 59 -0.43 1.59 2.11
N VAL A 60 0.08 2.78 2.34
CA VAL A 60 1.02 3.47 1.44
C VAL A 60 2.31 3.80 2.16
N TYR A 61 3.43 3.80 1.45
CA TYR A 61 4.70 4.31 1.95
C TYR A 61 4.88 5.72 1.44
N ILE A 62 5.19 6.64 2.33
CA ILE A 62 5.48 8.03 1.99
C ILE A 62 6.96 8.27 2.23
N GLY A 63 7.69 8.75 1.23
CA GLY A 63 9.12 8.95 1.33
C GLY A 63 9.58 10.22 0.63
N GLU A 64 10.62 10.86 1.15
CA GLU A 64 11.38 11.88 0.42
C GLU A 64 12.55 11.28 -0.37
N THR A 65 12.91 11.89 -1.50
CA THR A 65 14.19 11.59 -2.16
C THR A 65 14.89 12.79 -2.76
N GLY A 66 16.17 12.93 -2.37
CA GLY A 66 17.22 13.79 -2.93
C GLY A 66 17.50 13.57 -4.42
N ARG A 67 17.22 12.36 -4.88
CA ARG A 67 17.64 11.82 -6.18
C ARG A 67 16.50 11.95 -7.19
N LYS A 68 16.79 11.59 -8.44
CA LYS A 68 15.74 11.38 -9.44
C LYS A 68 14.81 10.25 -8.97
N LEU A 69 13.50 10.43 -9.11
CA LEU A 69 12.47 9.44 -8.74
C LEU A 69 12.81 8.03 -9.24
N GLY A 70 13.16 7.91 -10.52
CA GLY A 70 13.47 6.62 -11.14
C GLY A 70 14.67 5.91 -10.50
N THR A 71 15.66 6.67 -10.02
CA THR A 71 16.79 6.12 -9.27
C THR A 71 16.32 5.58 -7.93
N ARG A 72 15.52 6.35 -7.17
CA ARG A 72 14.96 5.91 -5.89
C ARG A 72 14.08 4.67 -6.04
N MET A 73 13.26 4.61 -7.09
CA MET A 73 12.44 3.45 -7.42
C MET A 73 13.28 2.21 -7.75
N THR A 74 14.38 2.39 -8.46
CA THR A 74 15.29 1.28 -8.79
C THR A 74 15.95 0.72 -7.53
N GLU A 75 16.37 1.59 -6.61
CA GLU A 75 16.92 1.19 -5.31
C GLU A 75 15.90 0.37 -4.51
N HIS A 76 14.70 0.89 -4.31
CA HIS A 76 13.64 0.19 -3.58
C HIS A 76 13.27 -1.15 -4.23
N LYS A 77 13.16 -1.21 -5.56
CA LYS A 77 12.93 -2.47 -6.29
C LYS A 77 14.07 -3.46 -6.08
N LYS A 78 15.32 -3.00 -6.07
CA LYS A 78 16.49 -3.86 -5.85
C LYS A 78 16.50 -4.43 -4.42
N GLU A 79 16.23 -3.60 -3.42
CA GLU A 79 16.10 -4.03 -2.03
C GLU A 79 14.97 -5.04 -1.84
N ALA A 80 13.80 -4.77 -2.42
CA ALA A 80 12.63 -5.66 -2.37
C ALA A 80 12.87 -7.00 -3.08
N LYS A 81 13.68 -7.02 -4.14
CA LYS A 81 14.09 -8.27 -4.81
C LYS A 81 15.06 -9.09 -3.98
N ASN A 82 15.96 -8.41 -3.25
CA ASN A 82 17.00 -9.05 -2.45
C ASN A 82 16.49 -9.50 -1.07
N SER A 83 15.29 -9.10 -0.66
CA SER A 83 14.68 -9.56 0.58
C SER A 83 14.08 -10.96 0.45
N PRO A 84 14.18 -11.80 1.50
CA PRO A 84 13.52 -13.10 1.52
C PRO A 84 12.00 -12.93 1.40
N GLN A 85 11.47 -13.25 0.22
CA GLN A 85 10.04 -13.41 -0.02
C GLN A 85 9.65 -14.76 0.57
N VAL A 86 9.15 -14.76 1.81
CA VAL A 86 8.95 -16.02 2.49
C VAL A 86 7.64 -16.69 2.07
N PHE A 87 7.77 -17.74 1.25
CA PHE A 87 6.66 -18.58 0.79
C PHE A 87 6.37 -19.80 1.68
N THR A 88 7.20 -20.08 2.69
CA THR A 88 7.07 -21.28 3.55
C THR A 88 6.59 -20.93 4.97
N ARG A 89 5.92 -21.89 5.64
CA ARG A 89 5.41 -21.71 7.01
C ARG A 89 6.51 -21.45 8.04
N SER A 90 7.69 -22.06 7.86
CA SER A 90 8.85 -21.89 8.75
C SER A 90 9.44 -20.50 8.62
N GLY A 91 9.73 -20.03 7.41
CA GLY A 91 10.36 -18.73 7.26
C GLY A 91 9.41 -17.55 7.51
N ARG A 92 8.07 -17.75 7.58
CA ARG A 92 7.15 -16.68 8.01
C ARG A 92 7.41 -16.26 9.46
N ARG A 93 7.87 -17.20 10.32
CA ARG A 93 8.25 -16.86 11.69
C ARG A 93 9.52 -16.00 11.71
N GLU A 94 10.46 -16.30 10.83
CA GLU A 94 11.73 -15.59 10.68
C GLU A 94 11.59 -14.21 10.02
N SER A 95 10.63 -14.04 9.09
CA SER A 95 10.33 -12.74 8.49
C SER A 95 9.65 -11.76 9.45
N GLY A 96 9.05 -12.27 10.53
CA GLY A 96 8.52 -11.44 11.61
C GLY A 96 9.61 -10.84 12.50
N THR A 97 10.79 -11.47 12.57
CA THR A 97 11.88 -11.10 13.49
C THR A 97 13.01 -10.31 12.84
N THR A 98 13.08 -10.31 11.51
CA THR A 98 14.13 -9.62 10.75
C THR A 98 13.69 -8.22 10.35
N GLU A 99 14.55 -7.23 10.63
CA GLU A 99 14.38 -5.84 10.16
C GLU A 99 15.14 -5.64 8.85
N HIS A 100 14.47 -5.12 7.84
CA HIS A 100 15.04 -4.79 6.54
C HIS A 100 15.41 -3.30 6.44
N SER A 101 16.20 -2.96 5.42
CA SER A 101 16.71 -1.60 5.19
C SER A 101 15.59 -0.58 5.01
N SER A 102 14.54 -0.92 4.25
CA SER A 102 13.42 -0.02 3.98
C SER A 102 12.10 -0.51 4.60
N ALA A 103 11.23 0.44 4.95
CA ALA A 103 9.88 0.15 5.43
C ALA A 103 9.05 -0.64 4.39
N VAL A 104 9.26 -0.34 3.10
CA VAL A 104 8.65 -1.06 1.97
C VAL A 104 9.07 -2.53 1.97
N THR A 105 10.37 -2.80 2.11
CA THR A 105 10.90 -4.18 2.16
C THR A 105 10.37 -4.94 3.38
N ASN A 106 10.31 -4.29 4.54
CA ASN A 106 9.70 -4.86 5.74
C ASN A 106 8.24 -5.24 5.53
N HIS A 107 7.47 -4.35 4.92
CA HIS A 107 6.06 -4.61 4.62
C HIS A 107 5.90 -5.85 3.73
N ILE A 108 6.73 -5.96 2.67
CA ILE A 108 6.74 -7.11 1.78
C ILE A 108 7.06 -8.40 2.55
N ALA A 109 8.16 -8.42 3.31
CA ALA A 109 8.63 -9.62 4.02
C ALA A 109 7.66 -10.10 5.11
N ARG A 110 7.05 -9.17 5.85
CA ARG A 110 6.12 -9.49 6.95
C ARG A 110 4.75 -9.96 6.46
N HIS A 111 4.23 -9.31 5.42
CA HIS A 111 2.86 -9.53 4.98
C HIS A 111 2.76 -10.41 3.72
N ASN A 112 3.90 -10.72 3.08
CA ASN A 112 3.96 -11.38 1.78
C ASN A 112 3.13 -10.60 0.73
N HIS A 113 3.31 -9.28 0.72
CA HIS A 113 2.57 -8.35 -0.11
C HIS A 113 3.39 -7.89 -1.30
N VAL A 114 2.70 -7.51 -2.37
CA VAL A 114 3.26 -6.97 -3.60
C VAL A 114 3.04 -5.46 -3.61
N ILE A 115 4.11 -4.73 -3.85
CA ILE A 115 4.08 -3.27 -4.01
C ILE A 115 3.65 -2.91 -5.43
N ASP A 116 2.81 -1.89 -5.56
CA ASP A 116 2.30 -1.41 -6.84
C ASP A 116 3.20 -0.30 -7.39
N TRP A 117 4.34 -0.73 -7.93
CA TRP A 117 5.37 0.17 -8.47
C TRP A 117 4.93 1.00 -9.68
N ASP A 118 3.86 0.59 -10.36
CA ASP A 118 3.32 1.31 -11.52
C ASP A 118 2.43 2.50 -11.09
N TRP A 119 2.05 2.56 -9.81
CA TRP A 119 1.15 3.56 -9.23
C TRP A 119 1.82 4.46 -8.20
N VAL A 120 3.14 4.58 -8.29
CA VAL A 120 3.90 5.55 -7.51
C VAL A 120 3.44 6.96 -7.88
N LYS A 121 3.15 7.76 -6.86
CA LYS A 121 2.64 9.11 -7.04
C LYS A 121 3.59 10.13 -6.43
N VAL A 122 3.99 11.12 -7.22
CA VAL A 122 4.63 12.33 -6.69
C VAL A 122 3.55 13.18 -6.01
N ILE A 123 3.70 13.41 -4.71
CA ILE A 123 2.74 14.20 -3.93
C ILE A 123 3.19 15.65 -3.75
N ASP A 124 4.50 15.90 -3.70
CA ASP A 124 5.05 17.26 -3.63
C ASP A 124 6.46 17.30 -4.23
N ARG A 125 6.92 18.51 -4.53
CA ARG A 125 8.27 18.77 -5.01
C ARG A 125 8.86 19.95 -4.26
N GLU A 126 10.05 19.77 -3.70
CA GLU A 126 10.71 20.78 -2.86
C GLU A 126 12.23 20.71 -3.05
N ASN A 127 12.90 21.83 -3.18
CA ASN A 127 14.36 21.87 -3.34
C ASN A 127 15.08 22.02 -1.99
N ASN A 128 14.42 22.61 -0.99
CA ASN A 128 14.97 22.73 0.36
C ASN A 128 14.79 21.43 1.15
N THR A 129 15.90 20.81 1.57
CA THR A 129 15.88 19.55 2.32
C THR A 129 15.08 19.62 3.63
N ALA A 130 15.15 20.73 4.37
CA ALA A 130 14.42 20.87 5.63
C ALA A 130 12.90 20.96 5.38
N LEU A 131 12.48 21.80 4.44
CA LEU A 131 11.05 21.90 4.08
C LEU A 131 10.51 20.59 3.51
N ARG A 132 11.34 19.85 2.76
CA ARG A 132 10.96 18.57 2.19
C ARG A 132 10.73 17.49 3.24
N LYS A 133 11.62 17.39 4.22
CA LYS A 133 11.44 16.50 5.38
C LYS A 133 10.23 16.88 6.20
N LEU A 134 9.96 18.18 6.36
CA LEU A 134 8.74 18.66 7.02
C LEU A 134 7.49 18.24 6.23
N ARG A 135 7.51 18.40 4.90
CA ARG A 135 6.42 17.99 4.01
C ARG A 135 6.19 16.48 4.01
N GLU A 136 7.24 15.68 4.08
CA GLU A 136 7.15 14.24 4.30
C GLU A 136 6.45 13.92 5.63
N SER A 137 6.90 14.52 6.74
CA SER A 137 6.28 14.32 8.05
C SER A 137 4.80 14.71 8.07
N VAL A 138 4.45 15.86 7.48
CA VAL A 138 3.06 16.31 7.36
C VAL A 138 2.24 15.34 6.49
N ALA A 139 2.81 14.84 5.40
CA ALA A 139 2.14 13.87 4.53
C ALA A 139 1.91 12.53 5.24
N ILE A 140 2.88 12.05 6.02
CA ILE A 140 2.74 10.84 6.85
C ILE A 140 1.64 11.04 7.89
N ALA A 141 1.66 12.16 8.61
CA ALA A 141 0.67 12.46 9.66
C ALA A 141 -0.77 12.57 9.12
N ASN A 142 -0.94 13.10 7.91
CA ASN A 142 -2.24 13.25 7.27
C ASN A 142 -2.76 11.95 6.63
N GLU A 143 -1.90 10.95 6.43
CA GLU A 143 -2.29 9.71 5.77
C GLU A 143 -2.75 8.67 6.80
N ARG A 144 -3.95 8.12 6.56
CA ARG A 144 -4.62 7.26 7.55
C ARG A 144 -3.95 5.90 7.69
N ARG A 145 -3.37 5.37 6.61
CA ARG A 145 -2.77 4.04 6.58
C ARG A 145 -1.37 4.11 5.98
N VAL A 146 -0.40 4.48 6.79
CA VAL A 146 1.01 4.48 6.40
C VAL A 146 1.69 3.17 6.74
N MET A 147 2.63 2.73 5.89
CA MET A 147 3.55 1.61 6.19
C MET A 147 4.93 2.09 6.66
N ASN A 148 5.13 3.40 6.77
CA ASN A 148 6.32 4.00 7.36
C ASN A 148 6.59 3.44 8.77
N ARG A 149 7.86 3.38 9.14
CA ARG A 149 8.28 2.99 10.50
C ARG A 149 8.34 4.17 11.47
N ASP A 150 8.45 5.37 10.91
CA ASP A 150 8.63 6.64 11.62
C ASP A 150 7.63 7.68 11.10
N GLU A 151 7.58 8.82 11.77
CA GLU A 151 6.75 9.98 11.42
C GLU A 151 7.48 10.94 10.47
N GLY A 152 8.50 10.46 9.74
CA GLY A 152 9.36 11.25 8.87
C GLY A 152 10.49 11.98 9.61
N GLY A 153 11.00 13.06 9.00
CA GLY A 153 12.15 13.81 9.50
C GLY A 153 11.89 14.78 10.67
N TYR A 154 10.63 15.07 10.99
CA TYR A 154 10.22 15.97 12.07
C TYR A 154 9.11 15.34 12.91
N GLN A 155 9.20 15.51 14.24
CA GLN A 155 8.12 15.17 15.15
C GLN A 155 7.08 16.29 15.15
N LEU A 156 5.87 15.99 14.72
CA LEU A 156 4.75 16.93 14.69
C LEU A 156 3.90 16.78 15.95
N SER A 157 3.28 17.88 16.38
CA SER A 157 2.20 17.77 17.37
C SER A 157 1.02 17.00 16.76
N PRO A 158 0.25 16.23 17.56
CA PRO A 158 -0.95 15.56 17.08
C PRO A 158 -1.89 16.55 16.39
N ILE A 159 -2.37 16.18 15.20
CA ILE A 159 -3.30 16.97 14.37
C ILE A 159 -4.74 16.60 14.74
#